data_AF-A0A2R6XY52-F1
#
_entry.id   AF-A0A2R6XY52-F1
#
_cell.length_a   1.000
_cell.length_b   1.000
_cell.length_c   1.000
_cell.angle_alpha   90.00
_cell.angle_beta   90.00
_cell.angle_gamma   90.00
#
_symmetry.space_group_name_H-M   'P 1'
#
loop_
_entity.id
_entity.type
_entity.pdbx_description
1 polymer ?
#
loop_
_entity_poly.entity_id
_entity_poly.type
_entity_poly.pdbx_seq_one_letter_code
_entity_poly.pdbx_strand_id
1 'polypeptide(L)'
;MQETDSGEWYALQDKLERTRVQHDKLAQVVLDNIALEVELRVRYPQLFWNRPSYSFRRNVWEEGILKEGLAHPDQLSLFLEPLFSPEPPFLFPLDWGWAEQTESVWEKEERAEETSVDIEAYVPRRIDFEQIADVWQPIFLKLLEEGHFSLSELAHIGPEEQQKWLLQKETSDLWLMFFASPIVVPPLTPEMAVTDDRLKLIQVLQNREPRFLALTGKRIRVQIEPGKPMIRWEKLAMTPFYIVLEEEGSSSD
;
A
#
# COMPACT_ATOMS: atom_id res chain seq x y z
N MET A 1 61.75 24.08 -0.72
CA MET A 1 60.35 24.32 -0.30
C MET A 1 59.46 23.75 -1.41
N GLN A 2 59.29 22.43 -1.45
CA GLN A 2 58.56 21.73 -2.54
C GLN A 2 58.09 20.29 -2.18
N GLU A 3 58.21 19.83 -0.93
CA GLU A 3 57.88 18.44 -0.56
C GLU A 3 56.46 18.28 0.03
N THR A 4 55.82 19.35 0.51
CA THR A 4 54.52 19.29 1.21
C THR A 4 53.32 19.04 0.29
N ASP A 5 53.40 19.49 -0.97
CA ASP A 5 52.30 19.43 -1.95
C ASP A 5 52.01 18.00 -2.45
N SER A 6 53.04 17.14 -2.45
CA SER A 6 52.92 15.76 -2.93
C SER A 6 52.19 14.84 -1.95
N GLY A 7 52.40 15.02 -0.64
CA GLY A 7 51.77 14.20 0.40
C GLY A 7 50.27 14.47 0.54
N GLU A 8 49.85 15.73 0.39
CA GLU A 8 48.44 16.12 0.38
C GLU A 8 47.70 15.54 -0.83
N TRP A 9 48.35 15.52 -2.00
CA TRP A 9 47.79 14.92 -3.21
C TRP A 9 47.56 13.41 -3.06
N TYR A 10 48.51 12.67 -2.50
CA TYR A 10 48.33 11.23 -2.23
C TYR A 10 47.23 10.96 -1.20
N ALA A 11 47.11 11.79 -0.16
CA ALA A 11 46.05 11.66 0.84
C ALA A 11 44.65 11.93 0.24
N LEU A 12 44.55 12.92 -0.66
CA LEU A 12 43.32 13.22 -1.39
C LEU A 12 42.94 12.09 -2.35
N GLN A 13 43.93 11.51 -3.05
CA GLN A 13 43.69 10.40 -3.96
C GLN A 13 43.22 9.14 -3.22
N ASP A 14 43.82 8.83 -2.07
CA ASP A 14 43.38 7.69 -1.24
C ASP A 14 41.97 7.91 -0.67
N LYS A 15 41.62 9.13 -0.26
CA LYS A 15 40.24 9.49 0.12
C LYS A 15 39.28 9.30 -1.05
N LEU A 16 39.63 9.77 -2.25
CA LEU A 16 38.80 9.63 -3.44
C LEU A 16 38.54 8.17 -3.81
N GLU A 17 39.57 7.32 -3.81
CA GLU A 17 39.43 5.89 -4.10
C GLU A 17 38.59 5.19 -3.03
N ARG A 18 38.76 5.53 -1.75
CA ARG A 18 37.91 5.00 -0.67
C ARG A 18 36.44 5.40 -0.85
N THR A 19 36.18 6.67 -1.17
CA THR A 19 34.82 7.15 -1.44
C THR A 19 34.23 6.45 -2.66
N ARG A 20 35.02 6.23 -3.73
CA ARG A 20 34.55 5.49 -4.92
C ARG A 20 34.15 4.07 -4.56
N VAL A 21 34.98 3.34 -3.83
CA VAL A 21 34.69 1.96 -3.40
C VAL A 21 33.45 1.91 -2.49
N GLN A 22 33.28 2.89 -1.60
CA GLN A 22 32.08 2.97 -0.76
C GLN A 22 30.83 3.28 -1.57
N HIS A 23 30.93 4.18 -2.54
CA HIS A 23 29.84 4.53 -3.45
C HIS A 23 29.43 3.31 -4.30
N ASP A 24 30.39 2.55 -4.84
CA ASP A 24 30.13 1.33 -5.61
C ASP A 24 29.45 0.26 -4.75
N LYS A 25 29.88 0.10 -3.49
CA LYS A 25 29.22 -0.82 -2.54
C LYS A 25 27.79 -0.38 -2.21
N LEU A 26 27.57 0.91 -1.97
CA LEU A 26 26.23 1.43 -1.72
C LEU A 26 25.32 1.20 -2.92
N ALA A 27 25.81 1.50 -4.14
CA ALA A 27 25.08 1.28 -5.36
C ALA A 27 24.69 -0.20 -5.53
N GLN A 28 25.60 -1.14 -5.23
CA GLN A 28 25.30 -2.57 -5.26
C GLN A 28 24.18 -2.94 -4.27
N VAL A 29 24.26 -2.48 -3.02
CA VAL A 29 23.24 -2.76 -2.00
C VAL A 29 21.88 -2.19 -2.40
N VAL A 30 21.85 -0.99 -2.99
CA VAL A 30 20.61 -0.37 -3.50
C VAL A 30 20.02 -1.19 -4.64
N LEU A 31 20.85 -1.66 -5.59
CA LEU A 31 20.39 -2.52 -6.68
C LEU A 31 19.86 -3.85 -6.18
N ASP A 32 20.54 -4.48 -5.23
CA ASP A 32 20.10 -5.73 -4.61
C ASP A 32 18.76 -5.55 -3.88
N ASN A 33 18.59 -4.42 -3.19
CA ASN A 33 17.32 -4.09 -2.52
C ASN A 33 16.18 -3.89 -3.53
N ILE A 34 16.41 -3.12 -4.60
CA ILE A 34 15.42 -2.94 -5.67
C ILE A 34 15.06 -4.29 -6.32
N ALA A 35 16.06 -5.12 -6.61
CA ALA A 35 15.84 -6.45 -7.20
C ALA A 35 14.99 -7.33 -6.27
N LEU A 36 15.28 -7.31 -4.97
CA LEU A 36 14.53 -8.05 -3.97
C LEU A 36 13.09 -7.51 -3.81
N GLU A 37 12.89 -6.20 -3.85
CA GLU A 37 11.56 -5.59 -3.83
C GLU A 37 10.73 -6.00 -5.06
N VAL A 38 11.33 -5.98 -6.25
CA VAL A 38 10.70 -6.45 -7.48
C VAL A 38 10.37 -7.95 -7.38
N GLU A 39 11.30 -8.77 -6.90
CA GLU A 39 11.08 -10.21 -6.69
C GLU A 39 9.92 -10.46 -5.72
N LEU A 40 9.88 -9.75 -4.60
CA LEU A 40 8.79 -9.86 -3.62
C LEU A 40 7.44 -9.46 -4.22
N ARG A 41 7.39 -8.38 -5.01
CA ARG A 41 6.15 -7.93 -5.68
C ARG A 41 5.64 -8.93 -6.70
N VAL A 42 6.55 -9.60 -7.44
CA VAL A 42 6.19 -10.60 -8.45
C VAL A 42 5.78 -11.92 -7.80
N ARG A 43 6.55 -12.41 -6.81
CA ARG A 43 6.35 -13.73 -6.22
C ARG A 43 5.31 -13.76 -5.11
N TYR A 44 5.21 -12.70 -4.34
CA TYR A 44 4.33 -12.64 -3.17
C TYR A 44 3.51 -11.34 -3.15
N PRO A 45 2.74 -11.02 -4.20
CA PRO A 45 1.90 -9.83 -4.23
C PRO A 45 0.96 -9.78 -3.01
N GLN A 46 0.49 -10.92 -2.52
CA GLN A 46 -0.36 -11.03 -1.33
C GLN A 46 0.26 -10.45 -0.04
N LEU A 47 1.59 -10.38 0.11
CA LEU A 47 2.21 -9.77 1.31
C LEU A 47 2.01 -8.25 1.37
N PHE A 48 1.87 -7.60 0.21
CA PHE A 48 1.63 -6.16 0.12
C PHE A 48 0.14 -5.81 0.29
N TRP A 49 -0.76 -6.75 -0.05
CA TRP A 49 -2.21 -6.51 -0.07
C TRP A 49 -2.95 -7.12 1.11
N ASN A 50 -2.44 -8.20 1.70
CA ASN A 50 -2.96 -8.71 2.95
C ASN A 50 -2.62 -7.68 4.03
N ARG A 51 -3.61 -6.88 4.41
CA ARG A 51 -3.53 -6.13 5.66
C ARG A 51 -3.14 -7.14 6.72
N PRO A 52 -2.08 -6.89 7.52
CA PRO A 52 -1.79 -7.76 8.64
C PRO A 52 -3.08 -7.90 9.44
N SER A 53 -3.44 -9.13 9.81
CA SER A 53 -4.62 -9.39 10.66
C SER A 53 -4.60 -8.56 11.94
N TYR A 54 -3.42 -8.06 12.30
CA TYR A 54 -3.16 -7.14 13.38
C TYR A 54 -2.59 -5.80 12.86
N SER A 55 -3.38 -4.73 12.94
CA SER A 55 -2.97 -3.36 12.59
C SER A 55 -3.18 -2.45 13.80
N PHE A 56 -2.19 -1.64 14.16
CA PHE A 56 -2.31 -0.67 15.25
C PHE A 56 -3.54 0.23 15.07
N ARG A 57 -3.74 0.74 13.86
CA ARG A 57 -4.87 1.64 13.55
C ARG A 57 -6.22 0.97 13.78
N ARG A 58 -6.41 -0.27 13.32
CA ARG A 58 -7.70 -0.95 13.44
C ARG A 58 -7.87 -1.56 14.83
N ASN A 59 -6.91 -2.36 15.28
CA ASN A 59 -7.08 -3.24 16.42
C ASN A 59 -6.74 -2.56 17.75
N VAL A 60 -5.79 -1.60 17.75
CA VAL A 60 -5.38 -0.87 18.97
C VAL A 60 -6.15 0.45 19.08
N TRP A 61 -6.17 1.25 18.00
CA TRP A 61 -6.80 2.57 18.02
C TRP A 61 -8.32 2.52 17.85
N GLU A 62 -8.82 1.97 16.74
CA GLU A 62 -10.26 1.98 16.43
C GLU A 62 -11.08 0.98 17.25
N GLU A 63 -10.56 -0.22 17.50
CA GLU A 63 -11.26 -1.27 18.24
C GLU A 63 -11.00 -1.22 19.75
N GLY A 64 -9.83 -0.77 20.19
CA GLY A 64 -9.49 -0.62 21.61
C GLY A 64 -9.77 0.79 22.14
N ILE A 65 -8.93 1.75 21.77
CA ILE A 65 -8.90 3.10 22.38
C ILE A 65 -10.17 3.92 22.08
N LEU A 66 -10.70 3.87 20.86
CA LEU A 66 -11.89 4.64 20.47
C LEU A 66 -13.20 4.06 21.02
N LYS A 67 -13.26 2.74 21.27
CA LYS A 67 -14.48 2.07 21.76
C LYS A 67 -14.54 1.99 23.29
N GLU A 68 -13.43 1.66 23.94
CA GLU A 68 -13.39 1.47 25.40
C GLU A 68 -12.79 2.67 26.15
N GLY A 69 -12.09 3.57 25.44
CA GLY A 69 -11.36 4.67 26.05
C GLY A 69 -10.06 4.23 26.72
N LEU A 70 -9.21 5.19 27.09
CA LEU A 70 -8.06 4.94 27.95
C LEU A 70 -8.44 5.22 29.40
N ALA A 71 -8.01 4.36 30.32
CA ALA A 71 -8.26 4.57 31.75
C ALA A 71 -7.44 5.75 32.31
N HIS A 72 -6.27 6.03 31.73
CA HIS A 72 -5.45 7.20 32.05
C HIS A 72 -4.77 7.75 30.77
N PRO A 73 -4.64 9.08 30.60
CA PRO A 73 -4.01 9.69 29.42
C PRO A 73 -2.55 9.22 29.19
N ASP A 74 -1.83 8.89 30.27
CA ASP A 74 -0.44 8.43 30.20
C ASP A 74 -0.30 7.01 29.63
N GLN A 75 -1.40 6.25 29.52
CA GLN A 75 -1.34 4.92 28.90
C GLN A 75 -1.11 4.97 27.40
N LEU A 76 -1.37 6.13 26.77
CA LEU A 76 -1.10 6.35 25.36
C LEU A 76 0.40 6.20 25.06
N SER A 77 1.28 6.67 25.94
CA SER A 77 2.73 6.63 25.71
C SER A 77 3.26 5.20 25.71
N LEU A 78 2.71 4.31 26.54
CA LEU A 78 3.06 2.87 26.56
C LEU A 78 2.81 2.18 25.21
N PHE A 79 1.81 2.64 24.43
CA PHE A 79 1.52 2.12 23.11
C PHE A 79 2.36 2.77 21.99
N LEU A 80 2.69 4.06 22.15
CA LEU A 80 3.37 4.84 21.11
C LEU A 80 4.90 4.74 21.21
N GLU A 81 5.48 4.69 22.42
CA GLU A 81 6.93 4.63 22.64
C GLU A 81 7.62 3.49 21.88
N PRO A 82 7.09 2.24 21.88
CA PRO A 82 7.71 1.15 21.13
C PRO A 82 7.63 1.32 19.61
N LEU A 83 6.66 2.10 19.11
CA LEU A 83 6.46 2.32 17.67
C LEU A 83 7.36 3.42 17.11
N PHE A 84 7.69 4.43 17.92
CA PHE A 84 8.47 5.59 17.50
C PHE A 84 9.92 5.57 17.99
N SER A 85 10.27 4.67 18.90
CA SER A 85 11.64 4.53 19.39
C SER A 85 12.04 3.07 19.59
N PRO A 86 12.29 2.31 18.50
CA PRO A 86 13.08 1.10 18.64
C PRO A 86 14.47 1.56 19.10
N GLU A 87 14.83 1.41 20.39
CA GLU A 87 16.13 1.85 20.91
C GLU A 87 17.24 1.27 20.02
N PRO A 88 17.84 2.06 19.10
CA PRO A 88 18.98 1.59 18.35
C PRO A 88 20.12 1.54 19.38
N PRO A 89 21.01 0.53 19.37
CA PRO A 89 22.24 0.66 20.14
C PRO A 89 22.94 1.95 19.70
N PHE A 90 23.07 2.90 20.62
CA PHE A 90 23.71 4.19 20.39
C PHE A 90 25.15 3.92 19.91
N LEU A 91 25.40 4.13 18.62
CA LEU A 91 26.74 4.16 18.07
C LEU A 91 27.29 5.56 18.32
N PHE A 92 28.32 5.68 19.16
CA PHE A 92 29.03 6.95 19.37
C PHE A 92 29.43 7.57 18.03
N PRO A 93 29.19 8.88 17.81
CA PRO A 93 29.79 9.59 16.68
C PRO A 93 31.32 9.52 16.81
N LEU A 94 31.99 9.06 15.76
CA LEU A 94 33.45 9.05 15.68
C LEU A 94 34.00 10.47 15.88
N ASP A 95 34.96 10.62 16.79
CA ASP A 95 35.63 11.87 17.19
C ASP A 95 36.26 12.69 16.04
N TRP A 96 36.28 12.15 14.81
CA TRP A 96 36.77 12.79 13.60
C TRP A 96 36.00 14.07 13.25
N GLY A 97 34.66 14.08 13.38
CA GLY A 97 33.83 15.19 12.88
C GLY A 97 33.96 16.50 13.67
N TRP A 98 34.42 16.44 14.91
CA TRP A 98 34.46 17.59 15.82
C TRP A 98 35.78 18.38 15.76
N ALA A 99 36.86 17.79 15.23
CA ALA A 99 38.18 18.43 15.20
C ALA A 99 38.37 19.43 14.04
N GLU A 100 37.52 19.41 13.02
CA GLU A 100 37.62 20.31 11.84
C GLU A 100 36.68 21.53 11.90
N GLN A 101 35.88 21.69 12.97
CA GLN A 101 35.03 22.88 13.11
C GLN A 101 35.77 24.02 13.81
N THR A 102 36.34 24.94 13.02
CA THR A 102 36.61 26.30 13.49
C THR A 102 35.29 27.07 13.61
N GLU A 103 34.97 27.51 14.82
CA GLU A 103 33.78 28.31 15.12
C GLU A 103 33.76 29.61 14.30
N SER A 104 32.87 29.70 13.31
CA SER A 104 32.36 30.98 12.84
C SER A 104 31.19 31.38 13.72
N VAL A 105 31.32 32.51 14.41
CA VAL A 105 30.23 33.14 15.16
C VAL A 105 29.12 33.49 14.16
N TRP A 106 28.04 32.73 14.18
CA TRP A 106 26.85 33.04 13.40
C TRP A 106 26.10 34.20 14.04
N GLU A 107 25.81 35.23 13.24
CA GLU A 107 24.83 36.27 13.59
C GLU A 107 23.50 35.63 13.96
N LYS A 108 22.87 36.21 14.98
CA LYS A 108 21.62 35.75 15.54
C LYS A 108 20.52 35.96 14.50
N GLU A 109 20.20 34.93 13.71
CA GLU A 109 19.01 34.93 12.86
C GLU A 109 17.78 35.18 13.74
N GLU A 110 17.06 36.27 13.44
CA GLU A 110 15.75 36.51 14.00
C GLU A 110 14.86 35.33 13.62
N ARG A 111 14.40 34.61 14.65
CA ARG A 111 13.44 33.52 14.54
C ARG A 111 12.20 34.07 13.85
N ALA A 112 12.02 33.75 12.57
CA ALA A 112 10.77 33.98 11.88
C ALA A 112 9.66 33.34 12.70
N GLU A 113 8.64 34.13 13.04
CA GLU A 113 7.44 33.61 13.69
C GLU A 113 6.88 32.50 12.82
N GLU A 114 6.89 31.27 13.37
CA GLU A 114 6.22 30.12 12.78
C GLU A 114 4.78 30.54 12.54
N THR A 115 4.45 30.79 11.27
CA THR A 115 3.06 30.93 10.87
C THR A 115 2.43 29.61 11.25
N SER A 116 1.54 29.62 12.24
CA SER A 116 0.78 28.46 12.66
C SER A 116 0.05 27.94 11.43
N VAL A 117 0.61 26.91 10.80
CA VAL A 117 -0.12 26.13 9.80
C VAL A 117 -1.29 25.57 10.58
N ASP A 118 -2.52 25.99 10.25
CA ASP A 118 -3.72 25.32 10.74
C ASP A 118 -3.52 23.84 10.42
N ILE A 119 -3.24 23.05 11.45
CA ILE A 119 -3.15 21.61 11.34
C ILE A 119 -4.58 21.18 11.07
N GLU A 120 -4.96 21.10 9.79
CA GLU A 120 -6.22 20.52 9.38
C GLU A 120 -6.32 19.18 10.10
N ALA A 121 -7.37 19.03 10.91
CA ALA A 121 -7.58 17.83 11.70
C ALA A 121 -7.47 16.63 10.77
N TYR A 122 -6.47 15.77 11.02
CA TYR A 122 -6.26 14.55 10.24
C TYR A 122 -7.53 13.70 10.31
N VAL A 123 -8.32 13.70 9.22
CA VAL A 123 -9.48 12.83 9.11
C VAL A 123 -8.97 11.47 8.65
N PRO A 124 -9.02 10.43 9.51
CA PRO A 124 -8.58 9.10 9.12
C PRO A 124 -9.44 8.63 7.94
N ARG A 125 -8.83 8.48 6.75
CA ARG A 125 -9.51 7.96 5.56
C ARG A 125 -10.05 6.56 5.86
N ARG A 126 -11.35 6.43 6.11
CA ARG A 126 -12.05 5.14 6.20
C ARG A 126 -12.44 4.74 4.79
N ILE A 127 -12.25 3.46 4.48
CA ILE A 127 -12.67 2.91 3.21
C ILE A 127 -14.18 2.76 3.26
N ASP A 128 -14.84 3.42 2.33
CA ASP A 128 -16.28 3.35 2.21
C ASP A 128 -16.64 2.23 1.23
N PHE A 129 -16.89 1.06 1.79
CA PHE A 129 -17.28 -0.13 1.03
C PHE A 129 -18.68 -0.02 0.42
N GLU A 130 -19.55 0.88 0.91
CA GLU A 130 -20.85 1.11 0.30
C GLU A 130 -20.67 1.76 -1.07
N GLN A 131 -19.83 2.79 -1.15
CA GLN A 131 -19.49 3.41 -2.43
C GLN A 131 -18.79 2.43 -3.39
N ILE A 132 -17.86 1.60 -2.89
CA ILE A 132 -17.20 0.59 -3.72
C ILE A 132 -18.24 -0.40 -4.25
N ALA A 133 -19.19 -0.83 -3.40
CA ALA A 133 -20.26 -1.74 -3.80
C ALA A 133 -21.17 -1.13 -4.87
N ASP A 134 -21.49 0.17 -4.84
CA ASP A 134 -22.31 0.83 -5.88
C ASP A 134 -21.70 0.64 -7.29
N VAL A 135 -20.38 0.77 -7.37
CA VAL A 135 -19.63 0.74 -8.63
C VAL A 135 -19.40 -0.69 -9.12
N TRP A 136 -19.18 -1.62 -8.19
CA TRP A 136 -18.93 -3.03 -8.50
C TRP A 136 -20.20 -3.87 -8.68
N GLN A 137 -21.33 -3.43 -8.13
CA GLN A 137 -22.60 -4.13 -8.20
C GLN A 137 -23.02 -4.51 -9.63
N PRO A 138 -22.99 -3.61 -10.64
CA PRO A 138 -23.34 -3.95 -12.02
C PRO A 138 -22.48 -5.07 -12.62
N ILE A 139 -21.20 -5.14 -12.23
CA ILE A 139 -20.27 -6.19 -12.68
C ILE A 139 -20.70 -7.53 -12.10
N PHE A 140 -20.98 -7.59 -10.80
CA PHE A 140 -21.38 -8.82 -10.13
C PHE A 140 -22.77 -9.29 -10.55
N LEU A 141 -23.67 -8.38 -10.95
CA LEU A 141 -24.95 -8.72 -11.55
C LEU A 141 -24.75 -9.48 -12.86
N LYS A 142 -23.98 -8.91 -13.80
CA LYS A 142 -23.65 -9.57 -15.06
C LYS A 142 -22.90 -10.88 -14.84
N LEU A 143 -21.98 -10.91 -13.88
CA LEU A 143 -21.24 -12.12 -13.53
C LEU A 143 -22.15 -13.25 -13.04
N LEU A 144 -23.22 -12.94 -12.31
CA LEU A 144 -24.22 -13.93 -11.88
C LEU A 144 -25.12 -14.40 -13.03
N GLU A 145 -25.42 -13.51 -13.98
CA GLU A 145 -26.29 -13.80 -15.14
C GLU A 145 -25.55 -14.61 -16.23
N GLU A 146 -24.32 -14.21 -16.55
CA GLU A 146 -23.55 -14.73 -17.69
C GLU A 146 -22.44 -15.70 -17.27
N GLY A 147 -22.12 -15.78 -15.97
CA GLY A 147 -21.00 -16.57 -15.43
C GLY A 147 -19.62 -15.98 -15.72
N HIS A 148 -19.54 -14.91 -16.50
CA HIS A 148 -18.32 -14.18 -16.80
C HIS A 148 -18.61 -12.68 -17.03
N PHE A 149 -17.60 -11.84 -16.91
CA PHE A 149 -17.68 -10.42 -17.23
C PHE A 149 -16.38 -9.93 -17.83
N SER A 150 -16.47 -9.16 -18.92
CA SER A 150 -15.32 -8.58 -19.61
C SER A 150 -15.02 -7.18 -19.08
N LEU A 151 -13.84 -6.95 -18.49
CA LEU A 151 -13.48 -5.59 -18.08
C LEU A 151 -13.35 -4.62 -19.26
N SER A 152 -13.13 -5.13 -20.48
CA SER A 152 -13.10 -4.30 -21.68
C SER A 152 -14.38 -3.46 -21.86
N GLU A 153 -15.52 -3.89 -21.30
CA GLU A 153 -16.77 -3.12 -21.30
C GLU A 153 -16.63 -1.78 -20.56
N LEU A 154 -15.75 -1.70 -19.55
CA LEU A 154 -15.48 -0.49 -18.80
C LEU A 154 -14.73 0.57 -19.61
N ALA A 155 -14.12 0.21 -20.75
CA ALA A 155 -13.42 1.17 -21.59
C ALA A 155 -14.35 2.22 -22.23
N HIS A 156 -15.65 1.90 -22.35
CA HIS A 156 -16.63 2.72 -23.06
C HIS A 156 -17.64 3.41 -22.15
N ILE A 157 -17.46 3.34 -20.83
CA ILE A 157 -18.34 4.02 -19.88
C ILE A 157 -18.10 5.54 -19.90
N GLY A 158 -19.15 6.30 -19.62
CA GLY A 158 -19.11 7.77 -19.64
C GLY A 158 -18.19 8.36 -18.55
N PRO A 159 -17.74 9.62 -18.71
CA PRO A 159 -16.78 10.26 -17.80
C PRO A 159 -17.28 10.34 -16.35
N GLU A 160 -18.60 10.51 -16.15
CA GLU A 160 -19.20 10.53 -14.81
C GLU A 160 -19.05 9.18 -14.10
N GLU A 161 -19.23 8.06 -14.80
CA GLU A 161 -19.05 6.72 -14.25
C GLU A 161 -17.57 6.43 -13.99
N GLN A 162 -16.67 6.84 -14.88
CA GLN A 162 -15.22 6.75 -14.63
C GLN A 162 -14.81 7.51 -13.38
N GLN A 163 -15.41 8.68 -13.12
CA GLN A 163 -15.13 9.46 -11.93
C GLN A 163 -15.55 8.75 -10.64
N LYS A 164 -16.65 7.98 -10.65
CA LYS A 164 -17.04 7.14 -9.51
C LYS A 164 -16.02 6.06 -9.21
N TRP A 165 -15.47 5.42 -10.25
CA TRP A 165 -14.38 4.44 -10.09
C TRP A 165 -13.11 5.06 -9.50
N LEU A 166 -12.80 6.31 -9.86
CA LEU A 166 -11.59 7.00 -9.43
C LEU A 166 -11.74 7.74 -8.08
N LEU A 167 -12.93 7.70 -7.48
CA LEU A 167 -13.22 8.41 -6.23
C LEU A 167 -12.49 7.80 -5.02
N GLN A 168 -12.39 6.48 -4.99
CA GLN A 168 -11.57 5.72 -4.05
C GLN A 168 -10.58 4.85 -4.80
N LYS A 169 -9.31 4.87 -4.38
CA LYS A 169 -8.26 4.06 -5.00
C LYS A 169 -8.54 2.57 -4.83
N GLU A 170 -9.09 2.22 -3.67
CA GLU A 170 -9.45 0.87 -3.27
C GLU A 170 -10.42 0.21 -4.25
N THR A 171 -11.31 0.99 -4.88
CA THR A 171 -12.20 0.52 -5.94
C THR A 171 -11.43 -0.12 -7.09
N SER A 172 -10.34 0.51 -7.51
CA SER A 172 -9.46 0.02 -8.56
C SER A 172 -8.45 -1.03 -8.10
N ASP A 173 -7.97 -0.95 -6.85
CA ASP A 173 -7.01 -1.91 -6.30
C ASP A 173 -7.64 -3.32 -6.21
N LEU A 174 -8.96 -3.42 -6.01
CA LEU A 174 -9.69 -4.69 -6.02
C LEU A 174 -9.52 -5.47 -7.33
N TRP A 175 -9.38 -4.80 -8.48
CA TRP A 175 -9.09 -5.48 -9.75
C TRP A 175 -7.80 -6.28 -9.67
N LEU A 176 -6.75 -5.66 -9.13
CA LEU A 176 -5.45 -6.30 -8.95
C LEU A 176 -5.54 -7.46 -7.95
N MET A 177 -6.36 -7.32 -6.89
CA MET A 177 -6.57 -8.40 -5.93
C MET A 177 -7.27 -9.61 -6.55
N PHE A 178 -8.30 -9.40 -7.39
CA PHE A 178 -8.95 -10.48 -8.13
C PHE A 178 -8.02 -11.09 -9.19
N PHE A 179 -7.20 -10.28 -9.84
CA PHE A 179 -6.20 -10.74 -10.80
C PHE A 179 -5.11 -11.61 -10.15
N ALA A 180 -4.62 -11.19 -8.98
CA ALA A 180 -3.48 -11.82 -8.32
C ALA A 180 -3.79 -13.23 -7.82
N SER A 181 -5.01 -13.49 -7.37
CA SER A 181 -5.39 -14.82 -6.89
C SER A 181 -6.88 -15.10 -7.06
N PRO A 182 -7.27 -16.34 -7.41
CA PRO A 182 -8.67 -16.75 -7.35
C PRO A 182 -9.15 -16.79 -5.91
N ILE A 183 -10.45 -16.57 -5.70
CA ILE A 183 -11.07 -16.58 -4.38
C ILE A 183 -12.32 -17.47 -4.38
N VAL A 184 -12.44 -18.32 -3.36
CA VAL A 184 -13.67 -19.06 -3.08
C VAL A 184 -14.45 -18.25 -2.05
N VAL A 185 -15.72 -17.99 -2.32
CA VAL A 185 -16.57 -17.20 -1.43
C VAL A 185 -17.10 -18.11 -0.31
N PRO A 186 -16.63 -17.97 0.94
CA PRO A 186 -17.18 -18.74 2.05
C PRO A 186 -18.59 -18.25 2.41
N PRO A 187 -19.35 -18.98 3.24
CA PRO A 187 -20.56 -18.44 3.84
C PRO A 187 -20.20 -17.21 4.69
N LEU A 188 -20.65 -16.03 4.28
CA LEU A 188 -20.44 -14.78 4.99
C LEU A 188 -21.64 -14.48 5.88
N THR A 189 -21.41 -14.00 7.10
CA THR A 189 -22.45 -13.41 7.96
C THR A 189 -22.18 -11.91 8.17
N PRO A 190 -23.20 -11.08 8.42
CA PRO A 190 -23.01 -9.63 8.56
C PRO A 190 -22.00 -9.21 9.63
N GLU A 191 -21.91 -9.97 10.72
CA GLU A 191 -21.04 -9.67 11.87
C GLU A 191 -19.63 -10.26 11.72
N MET A 192 -19.37 -11.05 10.68
CA MET A 192 -18.08 -11.70 10.51
C MET A 192 -16.98 -10.68 10.20
N ALA A 193 -15.93 -10.69 11.01
CA ALA A 193 -14.74 -9.86 10.79
C ALA A 193 -13.92 -10.41 9.62
N VAL A 194 -14.15 -9.86 8.44
CA VAL A 194 -13.40 -10.20 7.22
C VAL A 194 -12.15 -9.31 7.12
N THR A 195 -11.01 -9.91 6.78
CA THR A 195 -9.75 -9.19 6.53
C THR A 195 -9.53 -8.88 5.06
N ASP A 196 -9.87 -9.82 4.17
CA ASP A 196 -9.76 -9.66 2.71
C ASP A 196 -10.80 -8.65 2.19
N ASP A 197 -10.33 -7.57 1.56
CA ASP A 197 -11.19 -6.51 1.05
C ASP A 197 -12.11 -6.99 -0.09
N ARG A 198 -11.74 -8.06 -0.82
CA ARG A 198 -12.63 -8.70 -1.82
C ARG A 198 -13.83 -9.35 -1.15
N LEU A 199 -13.60 -10.06 -0.04
CA LEU A 199 -14.68 -10.70 0.71
C LEU A 199 -15.56 -9.67 1.43
N LYS A 200 -15.00 -8.54 1.89
CA LYS A 200 -15.80 -7.43 2.42
C LYS A 200 -16.72 -6.84 1.36
N LEU A 201 -16.23 -6.62 0.13
CA LEU A 201 -17.08 -6.17 -0.97
C LEU A 201 -18.24 -7.15 -1.19
N ILE A 202 -17.95 -8.45 -1.26
CA ILE A 202 -18.98 -9.48 -1.46
C ILE A 202 -19.97 -9.53 -0.28
N GLN A 203 -19.49 -9.39 0.96
CA GLN A 203 -20.32 -9.31 2.17
C GLN A 203 -21.29 -8.13 2.09
N VAL A 204 -20.81 -6.95 1.71
CA VAL A 204 -21.63 -5.74 1.54
C VAL A 204 -22.67 -5.94 0.44
N LEU A 205 -22.28 -6.53 -0.70
CA LEU A 205 -23.22 -6.85 -1.77
C LEU A 205 -24.31 -7.85 -1.32
N GLN A 206 -23.94 -8.91 -0.59
CA GLN A 206 -24.87 -9.89 -0.03
C GLN A 206 -25.87 -9.28 0.97
N ASN A 207 -25.41 -8.33 1.79
CA ASN A 207 -26.25 -7.62 2.73
C ASN A 207 -27.24 -6.66 2.04
N ARG A 208 -26.83 -6.05 0.91
CA ARG A 208 -27.67 -5.14 0.11
C ARG A 208 -28.76 -5.88 -0.65
N GLU A 209 -28.38 -6.96 -1.34
CA GLU A 209 -29.30 -7.71 -2.19
C GLU A 209 -29.14 -9.23 -2.03
N PRO A 210 -30.19 -9.96 -1.64
CA PRO A 210 -30.13 -11.41 -1.39
C PRO A 210 -29.66 -12.24 -2.59
N ARG A 211 -29.80 -11.74 -3.82
CA ARG A 211 -29.35 -12.44 -5.03
C ARG A 211 -27.85 -12.76 -4.99
N PHE A 212 -27.04 -11.94 -4.33
CA PHE A 212 -25.60 -12.15 -4.22
C PHE A 212 -25.22 -13.29 -3.28
N LEU A 213 -26.17 -13.83 -2.49
CA LEU A 213 -25.95 -15.06 -1.74
C LEU A 213 -25.63 -16.25 -2.65
N ALA A 214 -26.06 -16.19 -3.93
CA ALA A 214 -25.72 -17.17 -4.95
C ALA A 214 -24.23 -17.23 -5.29
N LEU A 215 -23.41 -16.27 -4.84
CA LEU A 215 -21.95 -16.32 -4.95
C LEU A 215 -21.32 -17.27 -3.92
N THR A 216 -22.03 -17.61 -2.84
CA THR A 216 -21.52 -18.48 -1.77
C THR A 216 -21.14 -19.85 -2.30
N GLY A 217 -19.94 -20.32 -1.98
CA GLY A 217 -19.38 -21.58 -2.46
C GLY A 217 -18.83 -21.52 -3.89
N LYS A 218 -18.99 -20.41 -4.61
CA LYS A 218 -18.44 -20.26 -5.97
C LYS A 218 -17.01 -19.74 -5.94
N ARG A 219 -16.24 -20.10 -6.96
CA ARG A 219 -14.85 -19.65 -7.15
C ARG A 219 -14.82 -18.54 -8.20
N ILE A 220 -14.32 -17.37 -7.80
CA ILE A 220 -14.10 -16.23 -8.69
C ILE A 220 -12.64 -16.26 -9.14
N ARG A 221 -12.42 -16.30 -10.45
CA ARG A 221 -11.09 -16.30 -11.05
C ARG A 221 -11.00 -15.23 -12.14
N VAL A 222 -9.80 -14.71 -12.34
CA VAL A 222 -9.51 -13.78 -13.42
C VAL A 222 -8.60 -14.40 -14.47
N GLN A 223 -8.84 -14.08 -15.74
CA GLN A 223 -8.00 -14.47 -16.88
C GLN A 223 -7.76 -13.26 -17.80
N ILE A 224 -6.54 -13.07 -18.29
CA ILE A 224 -6.23 -11.97 -19.23
C ILE A 224 -7.05 -12.16 -20.52
N GLU A 225 -7.60 -11.08 -21.08
CA GLU A 225 -8.23 -11.13 -22.41
C GLU A 225 -7.16 -10.92 -23.49
N PRO A 226 -6.75 -11.95 -24.24
CA PRO A 226 -5.72 -11.78 -25.25
C PRO A 226 -6.24 -10.92 -26.41
N GLY A 227 -5.42 -9.99 -26.88
CA GLY A 227 -5.70 -9.18 -28.07
C GLY A 227 -6.59 -7.96 -27.86
N LYS A 228 -6.98 -7.64 -26.61
CA LYS A 228 -7.74 -6.42 -26.29
C LYS A 228 -6.80 -5.26 -25.93
N PRO A 229 -7.11 -4.02 -26.36
CA PRO A 229 -6.29 -2.87 -26.02
C PRO A 229 -6.39 -2.53 -24.52
N MET A 230 -5.32 -1.94 -23.98
CA MET A 230 -5.31 -1.45 -22.60
C MET A 230 -6.40 -0.39 -22.40
N ILE A 231 -7.18 -0.53 -21.33
CA ILE A 231 -8.17 0.47 -20.94
C ILE A 231 -7.40 1.69 -20.43
N ARG A 232 -7.72 2.87 -20.96
CA ARG A 232 -7.05 4.13 -20.59
C ARG A 232 -8.08 5.15 -20.20
N TRP A 233 -8.06 5.54 -18.93
CA TRP A 233 -8.76 6.69 -18.39
C TRP A 233 -7.73 7.77 -18.04
N GLU A 234 -8.19 8.96 -17.66
CA GLU A 234 -7.33 10.12 -17.41
C GLU A 234 -6.21 9.85 -16.38
N LYS A 235 -6.51 9.06 -15.34
CA LYS A 235 -5.59 8.79 -14.21
C LYS A 235 -5.30 7.31 -13.98
N LEU A 236 -5.74 6.45 -14.88
CA LEU A 236 -5.71 5.01 -14.68
C LEU A 236 -5.54 4.29 -16.01
N ALA A 237 -4.65 3.31 -16.04
CA ALA A 237 -4.53 2.39 -17.15
C ALA A 237 -4.60 0.95 -16.66
N MET A 238 -5.37 0.12 -17.35
CA MET A 238 -5.66 -1.25 -16.93
C MET A 238 -5.54 -2.23 -18.07
N THR A 239 -4.92 -3.37 -17.80
CA THR A 239 -4.97 -4.52 -18.70
C THR A 239 -6.36 -5.14 -18.65
N PRO A 240 -7.03 -5.36 -19.80
CA PRO A 240 -8.33 -6.02 -19.83
C PRO A 240 -8.21 -7.48 -19.38
N PHE A 241 -9.15 -7.91 -18.53
CA PHE A 241 -9.27 -9.29 -18.08
C PHE A 241 -10.75 -9.71 -17.95
N TYR A 242 -11.00 -11.01 -18.06
CA TYR A 242 -12.28 -11.63 -17.74
C TYR A 242 -12.31 -11.97 -16.26
N ILE A 243 -13.41 -11.61 -15.59
CA ILE A 243 -13.80 -12.24 -14.32
C ILE A 243 -14.69 -13.43 -14.68
N VAL A 244 -14.40 -14.61 -14.14
CA VAL A 244 -15.14 -15.85 -14.40
C VAL A 244 -15.59 -16.45 -13.07
N LEU A 245 -16.81 -16.94 -13.05
CA LEU A 245 -17.43 -17.61 -11.93
C LEU A 245 -17.45 -19.12 -12.20
N GLU A 246 -16.63 -19.87 -11.48
CA GLU A 246 -16.50 -21.32 -11.58
C GLU A 246 -17.28 -22.00 -10.44
N GLU A 247 -17.94 -23.13 -10.73
CA GLU A 247 -18.50 -24.00 -9.68
C GLU A 247 -17.39 -24.84 -9.02
N GLU A 248 -17.49 -25.01 -7.70
CA GLU A 248 -16.59 -25.84 -6.91
C GLU A 248 -16.80 -27.31 -7.29
N GLY A 249 -16.00 -27.79 -8.26
CA GLY A 249 -16.14 -29.10 -8.88
C GLY A 249 -15.77 -29.15 -10.36
N SER A 250 -15.58 -28.01 -11.01
CA SER A 250 -15.05 -27.93 -12.39
C SER A 250 -13.52 -28.05 -12.43
N SER A 251 -12.98 -29.16 -11.90
CA SER A 251 -11.69 -29.66 -12.38
C SER A 251 -11.93 -30.22 -13.77
N SER A 252 -11.70 -29.41 -14.81
CA SER A 252 -11.49 -29.96 -16.14
C SER A 252 -10.11 -30.61 -16.19
N ASP A 253 -10.11 -31.88 -16.57
CA ASP A 253 -8.96 -32.69 -16.98
C ASP A 253 -7.96 -31.97 -17.90
#